data_AF-A0A968JQR0-F1
#
_entry.id   AF-A0A968JQR0-F1
#
_cell.length_a   1.000
_cell.length_b   1.000
_cell.length_c   1.000
_cell.angle_alpha   90.00
_cell.angle_beta   90.00
_cell.angle_gamma   90.00
#
_symmetry.space_group_name_H-M   'P 1'
#
loop_
_entity.id
_entity.type
_entity.pdbx_description
1 polymer ?
#
loop_
_entity_poly.entity_id
_entity_poly.type
_entity_poly.pdbx_seq_one_letter_code
_entity_poly.pdbx_strand_id
1 'polypeptide(L)'
;MLYTGPLLLENRKKMPLEDNAFNRNRHPRTCACTLSSGKTLLLTIDGRNMEAQGMSLIELSSLLKALKCVDAINLDGGGSTTLWLKDKGVVNHPSDNRTFDAAGERKSR
;
A
#
# COMPACT_ATOMS: atom_id res chain seq x y z
N MET A 1 0.10 -18.12 -8.10
CA MET A 1 -0.98 -17.52 -7.28
C MET A 1 -0.45 -16.28 -6.60
N LEU A 2 -1.22 -15.20 -6.57
CA LEU A 2 -0.88 -14.02 -5.76
C LEU A 2 -1.28 -14.34 -4.31
N TYR A 3 -0.31 -14.59 -3.43
CA TYR A 3 -0.55 -14.72 -2.00
C TYR A 3 -0.26 -13.37 -1.36
N THR A 4 -1.20 -12.82 -0.60
CA THR A 4 -1.11 -11.44 -0.15
C THR A 4 -1.69 -11.23 1.25
N GLY A 5 -1.38 -10.06 1.83
CA GLY A 5 -1.89 -9.64 3.14
C GLY A 5 -3.42 -9.48 3.18
N PRO A 6 -3.97 -9.09 4.33
CA PRO A 6 -5.39 -9.25 4.63
C PRO A 6 -6.31 -8.45 3.70
N LEU A 7 -7.56 -8.92 3.59
CA LEU A 7 -8.68 -8.12 3.10
C LEU A 7 -8.88 -6.94 4.06
N LEU A 8 -8.89 -5.72 3.55
CA LEU A 8 -9.01 -4.48 4.32
C LEU A 8 -10.45 -3.97 4.33
N LEU A 9 -11.12 -4.07 3.17
CA LEU A 9 -12.53 -3.74 3.01
C LEU A 9 -13.26 -4.87 2.29
N GLU A 10 -14.46 -5.17 2.75
CA GLU A 10 -15.45 -6.01 2.06
C GLU A 10 -16.78 -5.26 2.03
N ASN A 11 -17.38 -5.07 0.86
CA ASN A 11 -18.66 -4.38 0.72
C ASN A 11 -18.70 -3.02 1.48
N ARG A 12 -17.61 -2.24 1.39
CA ARG A 12 -17.37 -0.95 2.07
C ARG A 12 -17.24 -1.01 3.59
N LYS A 13 -17.25 -2.20 4.19
CA LYS A 13 -17.03 -2.40 5.63
C LYS A 13 -15.55 -2.72 5.87
N LYS A 14 -15.00 -2.16 6.95
CA LYS A 14 -13.65 -2.49 7.39
C LYS A 14 -13.63 -3.91 7.94
N MET A 15 -12.71 -4.72 7.46
CA MET A 15 -12.50 -6.05 8.00
C MET A 15 -11.75 -5.97 9.33
N PRO A 16 -12.05 -6.87 10.28
CA PRO A 16 -11.30 -6.96 11.52
C PRO A 16 -9.85 -7.30 11.22
N LEU A 17 -8.94 -6.63 11.91
CA LEU A 17 -7.51 -6.89 11.86
C LEU A 17 -7.07 -7.31 13.25
N GLU A 18 -6.24 -8.34 13.33
CA GLU A 18 -5.64 -8.76 14.59
C GLU A 18 -4.77 -7.64 15.18
N ASP A 19 -4.69 -7.59 16.50
CA ASP A 19 -3.91 -6.58 17.19
C ASP A 19 -2.44 -6.98 17.29
N ASN A 20 -1.71 -6.86 16.19
CA ASN A 20 -0.31 -7.25 16.08
C ASN A 20 0.58 -6.12 15.50
N ALA A 21 1.90 -6.29 15.62
CA ALA A 21 2.86 -5.27 15.17
C ALA A 21 2.77 -4.99 13.66
N PHE A 22 2.49 -6.01 12.84
CA PHE A 22 2.35 -5.87 11.39
C PHE A 22 1.19 -4.94 11.01
N ASN A 23 0.08 -5.03 11.75
CA ASN A 23 -1.13 -4.23 11.52
C ASN A 23 -1.02 -2.81 12.11
N ARG A 24 -0.33 -2.65 13.25
CA ARG A 24 -0.18 -1.36 13.96
C ARG A 24 0.96 -0.50 13.45
N ASN A 25 2.07 -1.08 13.04
CA ASN A 25 3.25 -0.31 12.66
C ASN A 25 3.07 0.36 11.29
N ARG A 26 3.62 1.57 11.18
CA ARG A 26 3.64 2.31 9.92
C ARG A 26 4.74 1.80 9.01
N HIS A 27 4.37 1.47 7.79
CA HIS A 27 5.27 0.98 6.75
C HIS A 27 4.83 1.53 5.39
N PRO A 28 5.71 1.50 4.38
CA PRO A 28 5.28 1.57 3.00
C PRO A 28 4.24 0.49 2.72
N ARG A 29 3.18 0.81 2.01
CA ARG A 29 2.08 -0.11 1.71
C ARG A 29 1.79 -0.12 0.22
N THR A 30 1.42 -1.29 -0.28
CA THR A 30 0.81 -1.44 -1.59
C THR A 30 -0.59 -1.99 -1.38
N CYS A 31 -1.58 -1.51 -2.13
CA CYS A 31 -2.92 -2.09 -2.08
C CYS A 31 -3.64 -1.98 -3.42
N ALA A 32 -4.67 -2.80 -3.58
CA ALA A 32 -5.59 -2.74 -4.70
C ALA A 32 -7.02 -2.63 -4.16
N CYS A 33 -7.85 -1.79 -4.77
CA CYS A 33 -9.26 -1.69 -4.43
C CYS A 33 -10.15 -1.54 -5.66
N THR A 34 -11.42 -1.89 -5.52
CA THR A 34 -12.47 -1.66 -6.52
C THR A 34 -13.31 -0.43 -6.14
N LEU A 35 -13.75 0.33 -7.13
CA LEU A 35 -14.71 1.42 -6.97
C LEU A 35 -16.09 0.98 -7.46
N SER A 36 -17.15 1.68 -7.02
CA SER A 36 -18.52 1.39 -7.50
C SER A 36 -18.74 1.61 -8.99
N SER A 37 -17.80 2.30 -9.66
CA SER A 37 -17.78 2.46 -11.11
C SER A 37 -17.25 1.24 -11.87
N GLY A 38 -16.82 0.19 -11.17
CA GLY A 38 -16.14 -0.97 -11.77
C GLY A 38 -14.65 -0.75 -12.03
N LYS A 39 -14.11 0.44 -11.74
CA LYS A 39 -12.68 0.74 -11.88
C LYS A 39 -11.87 0.15 -10.73
N THR A 40 -10.66 -0.31 -11.04
CA THR A 40 -9.65 -0.72 -10.05
C THR A 40 -8.70 0.43 -9.78
N LEU A 41 -8.35 0.62 -8.52
CA LEU A 41 -7.34 1.56 -8.07
C LEU A 41 -6.18 0.78 -7.45
N LEU A 42 -4.97 1.02 -7.96
CA LEU A 42 -3.72 0.56 -7.35
C LEU A 42 -3.11 1.73 -6.58
N LEU A 43 -2.77 1.50 -5.32
CA LEU A 43 -2.21 2.52 -4.44
C LEU A 43 -0.86 2.07 -3.88
N THR A 44 0.08 2.99 -3.85
CA THR A 44 1.32 2.89 -3.08
C THR A 44 1.37 4.01 -2.05
N ILE A 45 1.83 3.67 -0.85
CA ILE A 45 2.08 4.60 0.25
C ILE A 45 3.58 4.54 0.53
N ASP A 46 4.29 5.65 0.37
CA ASP A 46 5.71 5.76 0.74
C ASP A 46 5.88 5.74 2.27
N GLY A 47 7.03 5.28 2.76
CA GLY A 47 7.23 5.07 4.20
C GLY A 47 8.69 4.87 4.60
N ARG A 48 8.94 4.74 5.91
CA ARG A 48 10.28 4.53 6.52
C ARG A 48 11.28 5.66 6.25
N ASN A 49 10.80 6.88 6.09
CA ASN A 49 11.62 8.05 5.84
C ASN A 49 11.02 9.28 6.57
N MET A 50 11.81 10.33 6.83
CA MET A 50 11.33 11.48 7.62
C MET A 50 10.17 12.21 6.91
N GLU A 51 10.25 12.29 5.59
CA GLU A 51 9.28 12.91 4.70
C GLU A 51 8.01 12.07 4.52
N ALA A 52 8.11 10.74 4.66
CA ALA A 52 6.98 9.82 4.65
C ALA A 52 7.16 8.68 5.66
N GLN A 53 6.32 8.67 6.70
CA GLN A 53 6.36 7.65 7.76
C GLN A 53 5.67 6.33 7.35
N GLY A 54 4.81 6.36 6.32
CA GLY A 54 3.96 5.24 5.93
C GLY A 54 2.65 5.18 6.70
N MET A 55 1.93 4.06 6.55
CA MET A 55 0.63 3.83 7.21
C MET A 55 0.57 2.47 7.89
N SER A 56 -0.16 2.43 9.00
CA SER A 56 -0.67 1.19 9.58
C SER A 56 -1.79 0.63 8.71
N LEU A 57 -2.15 -0.65 8.86
CA LEU A 57 -3.28 -1.20 8.12
C LEU A 57 -4.62 -0.59 8.57
N ILE A 58 -4.71 -0.14 9.82
CA ILE A 58 -5.90 0.54 10.35
C ILE A 58 -6.09 1.91 9.66
N GLU A 59 -5.01 2.66 9.49
CA GLU A 59 -5.00 3.93 8.78
C GLU A 59 -5.31 3.71 7.29
N LEU A 60 -4.68 2.72 6.67
CA LEU A 60 -4.92 2.38 5.26
C LEU A 60 -6.38 1.99 5.01
N SER A 61 -6.98 1.14 5.84
CA SER A 61 -8.41 0.80 5.75
C SER A 61 -9.31 2.03 5.93
N SER A 62 -8.89 3.02 6.72
CA SER A 62 -9.62 4.28 6.89
C SER A 62 -9.54 5.15 5.64
N LEU A 63 -8.35 5.28 5.05
CA LEU A 63 -8.13 5.99 3.80
C LEU A 63 -8.93 5.37 2.66
N LEU A 64 -8.87 4.05 2.49
CA LEU A 64 -9.60 3.35 1.42
C LEU A 64 -11.11 3.55 1.52
N LYS A 65 -11.65 3.57 2.75
CA LYS A 65 -13.06 3.89 2.99
C LYS A 65 -13.39 5.33 2.60
N ALA A 66 -12.50 6.29 2.93
CA ALA A 66 -12.67 7.69 2.55
C ALA A 66 -12.59 7.89 1.02
N LEU A 67 -11.77 7.10 0.33
CA LEU A 67 -11.67 7.04 -1.14
C LEU A 67 -12.86 6.33 -1.81
N LYS A 68 -13.86 5.87 -1.03
CA LYS A 68 -15.06 5.17 -1.51
C LYS A 68 -14.77 3.83 -2.21
N CYS A 69 -13.68 3.16 -1.83
CA CYS A 69 -13.43 1.79 -2.24
C CYS A 69 -14.56 0.85 -1.74
N VAL A 70 -14.93 -0.13 -2.56
CA VAL A 70 -15.93 -1.15 -2.25
C VAL A 70 -15.24 -2.32 -1.56
N ASP A 71 -14.34 -3.00 -2.27
CA ASP A 71 -13.50 -4.06 -1.74
C ASP A 71 -12.03 -3.64 -1.86
N ALA A 72 -11.20 -4.03 -0.90
CA ALA A 72 -9.80 -3.67 -0.92
C ALA A 72 -8.93 -4.72 -0.23
N ILE A 73 -7.81 -5.07 -0.86
CA ILE A 73 -6.82 -6.00 -0.33
C ILE A 73 -5.48 -5.30 -0.11
N ASN A 74 -4.79 -5.65 0.98
CA ASN A 74 -3.40 -5.28 1.15
C ASN A 74 -2.52 -6.13 0.21
N LEU A 75 -1.55 -5.52 -0.44
CA LEU A 75 -0.50 -6.16 -1.23
C LEU A 75 0.83 -6.20 -0.46
N ASP A 76 1.84 -6.91 -0.99
CA ASP A 76 3.17 -6.88 -0.37
C ASP A 76 3.69 -5.44 -0.24
N GLY A 77 4.34 -5.16 0.87
CA GLY A 77 4.73 -3.81 1.26
C GLY A 77 6.14 -3.71 1.83
N GLY A 78 6.46 -2.56 2.40
CA GLY A 78 7.83 -2.25 2.80
C GLY A 78 8.70 -1.95 1.59
N GLY A 79 9.92 -2.48 1.55
CA GLY A 79 10.88 -2.15 0.50
C GLY A 79 10.52 -2.60 -0.92
N SER A 80 9.52 -3.49 -1.06
CA SER A 80 8.98 -3.91 -2.35
C SER A 80 7.93 -2.96 -2.91
N THR A 81 7.46 -1.96 -2.14
CA THR A 81 6.47 -0.98 -2.60
C THR A 81 7.08 -0.08 -3.67
N THR A 82 6.79 -0.41 -4.94
CA THR A 82 7.26 0.31 -6.11
C THR A 82 6.11 0.45 -7.10
N LEU A 83 5.83 1.66 -7.54
CA LEU A 83 4.90 1.95 -8.64
C LEU A 83 5.73 2.39 -9.85
N TRP A 84 5.63 1.61 -10.93
CA TRP A 84 6.34 1.87 -12.17
C TRP A 84 5.35 2.15 -13.30
N LEU A 85 5.58 3.23 -14.05
CA LEU A 85 4.79 3.60 -15.21
C LEU A 85 5.65 3.57 -16.47
N LYS A 86 5.10 3.02 -17.57
CA LYS A 86 5.81 2.76 -18.84
C LYS A 86 6.71 3.90 -19.32
N ASP A 87 6.19 5.12 -19.26
CA ASP A 87 6.86 6.29 -19.82
C ASP A 87 7.52 7.18 -18.76
N LYS A 88 7.48 6.79 -17.48
CA LYS A 88 8.02 7.59 -16.36
C LYS A 88 9.01 6.85 -15.47
N GLY A 89 9.06 5.52 -15.56
CA GLY A 89 9.81 4.72 -14.60
C GLY A 89 9.12 4.65 -13.24
N VAL A 90 9.91 4.57 -12.17
CA VAL A 90 9.43 4.61 -10.78
C VAL A 90 8.90 6.01 -10.46
N VAL A 91 7.67 6.08 -9.94
CA VAL A 91 6.98 7.35 -9.65
C VAL A 91 6.69 7.59 -8.17
N ASN A 92 7.04 6.64 -7.31
CA ASN A 92 6.99 6.79 -5.85
C ASN A 92 8.43 6.86 -5.27
N HIS A 93 8.56 6.83 -3.94
CA HIS A 93 9.86 6.84 -3.25
C HIS A 93 10.07 5.53 -2.47
N PRO A 94 10.55 4.45 -3.13
CA PRO A 94 10.75 3.17 -2.47
C PRO A 94 11.87 3.25 -1.43
N SER A 95 11.79 2.41 -0.38
CA SER A 95 12.55 2.68 0.85
C SER A 95 13.90 1.95 1.00
N ASP A 96 14.31 1.06 0.08
CA ASP A 96 15.45 0.16 0.34
C ASP A 96 16.81 0.89 0.38
N ASN A 97 16.96 2.04 -0.30
CA ASN A 97 18.18 2.86 -0.24
C ASN A 97 18.18 3.90 0.90
N ARG A 98 17.11 3.95 1.71
CA ARG A 98 16.92 4.91 2.83
C ARG A 98 16.95 6.40 2.45
N THR A 99 16.84 6.72 1.17
CA THR A 99 16.77 8.09 0.65
C THR A 99 15.36 8.33 0.12
N PHE A 100 14.84 9.55 0.24
CA PHE A 100 13.51 9.89 -0.28
C PHE A 100 13.61 10.21 -1.79
N ASP A 101 13.91 9.19 -2.60
CA ASP A 101 14.05 9.29 -4.05
C ASP A 101 13.43 8.06 -4.75
N ALA A 102 13.39 8.10 -6.09
CA ALA A 102 12.86 7.01 -6.90
C ALA A 102 13.87 5.86 -7.14
N ALA A 103 15.11 5.97 -6.63
CA ALA A 103 16.19 5.00 -6.86
C ALA A 103 16.24 3.89 -5.78
N GLY A 104 15.33 3.93 -4.79
CA GLY A 104 15.26 2.97 -3.71
C GLY A 104 14.53 1.66 -4.01
N GLU A 105 14.19 1.37 -5.27
CA GLU A 105 13.46 0.16 -5.65
C GLU A 105 14.24 -1.11 -5.29
N ARG A 106 13.53 -2.14 -4.84
CA ARG A 106 14.15 -3.44 -4.59
C ARG A 106 14.49 -4.13 -5.90
N LYS A 107 15.78 -4.39 -6.13
CA LYS A 107 16.23 -5.22 -7.25
C LYS A 107 15.77 -6.67 -7.05
N SER A 108 15.02 -7.19 -8.01
CA SER A 108 14.76 -8.63 -8.09
C SER A 108 16.07 -9.36 -8.37
N ARG A 109 16.35 -10.43 -7.61
CA ARG A 109 17.46 -11.34 -7.90
C ARG A 109 17.19 -12.18 -9.14
#